data_AF-A0A317U5C2-F1
#
_entry.id   AF-A0A317U5C2-F1
#
_cell.length_a   1.000
_cell.length_b   1.000
_cell.length_c   1.000
_cell.angle_alpha   90.00
_cell.angle_beta   90.00
_cell.angle_gamma   90.00
#
_symmetry.space_group_name_H-M   'P 1'
#
loop_
_entity.id
_entity.type
_entity.pdbx_description
1 polymer ?
#
loop_
_entity_poly.entity_id
_entity_poly.type
_entity_poly.pdbx_seq_one_letter_code
_entity_poly.pdbx_strand_id
1 'polypeptide(L)'
;MQSNLEINTRYSAWKEKYVKYLEENNSGRHGYQHNFYANLLIENFENIFPDYLSIKVNEQFTDLVNKYSFELRVAYGYEWDKSKVEASNHPKFLEFLDELKKNGFLFQPEIKKLAPHLAQVSRTSRDSFFGKLPQDYLDTLANFLEPQLSFHDSATKMKEELHIAHAFYDTIRLFSYEEDDIAFSQSTGTHVVLTTYDSFKNWFSELPLRENIPLNPDYGMYKVNENTLAINSGPKTPGIQIQKMGDTFIVCNNLTADNATSKMPPDELKLARKSHLVTLLTALKQTLQAEPKKVQTEIKQQEQESVPKTEEICSIQ
;
A
#
# COMPACT_ATOMS: atom_id res chain seq x y z
N MET A 1 11.30 -27.86 -25.02
CA MET A 1 12.24 -26.94 -24.33
C MET A 1 11.95 -27.06 -22.84
N GLN A 2 12.88 -27.63 -22.08
CA GLN A 2 12.76 -27.71 -20.61
C GLN A 2 12.78 -26.30 -20.06
N SER A 3 11.69 -25.89 -19.41
CA SER A 3 11.67 -24.68 -18.60
C SER A 3 12.62 -24.91 -17.43
N ASN A 4 13.73 -24.17 -17.37
CA ASN A 4 14.54 -24.08 -16.17
C ASN A 4 13.66 -23.47 -15.06
N LEU A 5 13.06 -24.33 -14.25
CA LEU A 5 12.39 -23.92 -13.02
C LEU A 5 13.45 -23.34 -12.10
N GLU A 6 13.39 -22.03 -11.90
CA GLU A 6 14.29 -21.31 -11.01
C GLU A 6 14.05 -21.80 -9.57
N ILE A 7 15.03 -22.49 -9.00
CA ILE A 7 14.92 -23.07 -7.65
C ILE A 7 15.12 -21.96 -6.63
N ASN A 8 14.03 -21.59 -5.97
CA ASN A 8 14.03 -20.59 -4.90
C ASN A 8 14.25 -21.27 -3.54
N THR A 9 15.26 -20.84 -2.79
CA THR A 9 15.60 -21.31 -1.43
C THR A 9 15.41 -20.18 -0.42
N ARG A 10 15.07 -20.49 0.83
CA ARG A 10 15.05 -19.47 1.90
C ARG A 10 16.46 -18.95 2.17
N TYR A 11 16.62 -17.65 2.40
CA TYR A 11 17.93 -17.02 2.66
C TYR A 11 18.72 -17.72 3.77
N SER A 12 18.10 -18.10 4.89
CA SER A 12 18.78 -18.81 5.99
C SER A 12 19.39 -20.16 5.54
N ALA A 13 18.61 -20.97 4.82
CA ALA A 13 19.06 -22.25 4.30
C ALA A 13 20.11 -22.09 3.18
N TRP A 14 20.01 -21.03 2.38
CA TRP A 14 21.05 -20.67 1.41
C TRP A 14 22.34 -20.27 2.13
N LYS A 15 22.27 -19.40 3.14
CA LYS A 15 23.43 -18.92 3.90
C LYS A 15 24.18 -20.08 4.55
N GLU A 16 23.48 -20.98 5.24
CA GLU A 16 24.10 -22.16 5.85
C GLU A 16 24.88 -23.00 4.83
N LYS A 17 24.26 -23.26 3.67
CA LYS A 17 24.92 -23.98 2.57
C LYS A 17 26.09 -23.22 1.98
N TYR A 18 25.94 -21.91 1.78
CA TYR A 18 26.94 -21.05 1.17
C TYR A 18 28.16 -20.86 2.09
N VAL A 19 27.95 -20.62 3.39
CA VAL A 19 29.02 -20.55 4.38
C VAL A 19 29.77 -21.87 4.46
N LYS A 20 29.05 -23.00 4.51
CA LYS A 20 29.68 -24.32 4.48
C LYS A 20 30.52 -24.53 3.21
N TYR A 21 30.01 -24.12 2.05
CA TYR A 21 30.76 -24.15 0.79
C TYR A 21 32.03 -23.27 0.84
N LEU A 22 31.95 -22.08 1.45
CA LEU A 22 33.11 -21.21 1.63
C LEU A 22 34.16 -21.82 2.57
N GLU A 23 33.73 -22.50 3.63
CA GLU A 23 34.61 -23.20 4.58
C GLU A 23 35.31 -24.41 3.93
N GLU A 24 34.57 -25.21 3.16
CA GLU A 24 35.10 -26.37 2.44
C GLU A 24 36.12 -25.95 1.36
N ASN A 25 35.92 -24.78 0.75
CA ASN A 25 36.82 -24.22 -0.26
C ASN A 25 37.85 -23.22 0.30
N ASN A 26 38.04 -23.20 1.62
CA ASN A 26 38.96 -22.30 2.31
C ASN A 26 40.44 -22.72 2.23
N SER A 27 40.86 -23.32 1.12
CA SER A 27 42.24 -23.76 0.92
C SER A 27 43.05 -22.78 0.08
N GLY A 28 44.29 -22.53 0.50
CA GLY A 28 45.20 -21.62 -0.17
C GLY A 28 44.86 -20.13 0.00
N ARG A 29 45.78 -19.26 -0.45
CA ARG A 29 45.71 -17.81 -0.24
C ARG A 29 44.46 -17.16 -0.84
N HIS A 30 44.07 -17.58 -2.04
CA HIS A 30 42.91 -17.04 -2.74
C HIS A 30 41.57 -17.55 -2.17
N GLY A 31 41.52 -18.79 -1.69
CA GLY A 31 40.36 -19.35 -1.00
C GLY A 31 40.09 -18.59 0.30
N TYR A 32 41.12 -18.34 1.10
CA TYR A 32 41.01 -17.58 2.34
C TYR A 32 40.51 -16.15 2.14
N GLN A 33 41.07 -15.43 1.17
CA GLN A 33 40.62 -14.07 0.88
C GLN A 33 39.18 -14.04 0.38
N HIS A 34 38.79 -14.98 -0.49
CA HIS A 34 37.41 -15.03 -0.99
C HIS A 34 36.41 -15.32 0.13
N ASN A 35 36.73 -16.28 1.01
CA ASN A 35 35.94 -16.58 2.20
C ASN A 35 35.77 -15.35 3.09
N PHE A 36 36.87 -14.64 3.39
CA PHE A 36 36.84 -13.43 4.21
C PHE A 36 35.92 -12.35 3.63
N TYR A 37 36.08 -11.99 2.36
CA TYR A 37 35.29 -10.91 1.76
C TYR A 37 33.83 -11.30 1.51
N ALA A 38 33.54 -12.58 1.28
CA ALA A 38 32.17 -13.07 1.17
C ALA A 38 31.44 -13.02 2.53
N ASN A 39 32.10 -13.43 3.61
CA ASN A 39 31.56 -13.30 4.96
C ASN A 39 31.38 -11.82 5.35
N LEU A 40 32.36 -10.96 5.04
CA LEU A 40 32.26 -9.52 5.30
C LEU A 40 31.10 -8.88 4.54
N LEU A 41 30.85 -9.27 3.28
CA LEU A 41 29.71 -8.79 2.49
C LEU A 41 28.39 -9.20 3.14
N ILE A 42 28.26 -10.46 3.54
CA ILE A 42 27.07 -11.02 4.20
C ILE A 42 26.84 -10.33 5.55
N GLU A 43 27.86 -10.17 6.38
CA GLU A 43 27.74 -9.52 7.70
C GLU A 43 27.34 -8.04 7.60
N ASN A 44 27.85 -7.30 6.61
CA ASN A 44 27.43 -5.92 6.42
C ASN A 44 26.00 -5.83 5.87
N PHE A 45 25.62 -6.75 4.98
CA PHE A 45 24.23 -6.89 4.52
C PHE A 45 23.31 -7.14 5.72
N GLU A 46 23.53 -8.27 6.42
CA GLU A 46 23.48 -8.51 7.87
C GLU A 46 22.99 -7.40 8.82
N ASN A 47 23.82 -6.39 8.93
CA ASN A 47 23.61 -5.32 9.89
C ASN A 47 22.57 -4.29 9.41
N ILE A 48 22.35 -4.17 8.10
CA ILE A 48 21.46 -3.16 7.52
C ILE A 48 20.00 -3.63 7.48
N PHE A 49 19.76 -4.93 7.26
CA PHE A 49 18.42 -5.48 7.05
C PHE A 49 18.03 -6.63 8.02
N PRO A 50 18.14 -6.47 9.35
CA PRO A 50 18.04 -7.54 10.37
C PRO A 50 16.86 -8.52 10.23
N ASP A 51 15.76 -8.09 9.61
CA ASP A 51 14.55 -8.88 9.35
C ASP A 51 14.61 -9.71 8.04
N TYR A 52 15.62 -10.59 7.90
CA TYR A 52 15.87 -11.41 6.68
C TYR A 52 14.90 -12.55 6.43
N LEU A 53 13.90 -12.74 7.29
CA LEU A 53 13.10 -13.97 7.37
C LEU A 53 12.23 -14.28 6.12
N SER A 54 12.21 -13.39 5.12
CA SER A 54 11.32 -13.53 3.96
C SER A 54 11.99 -13.46 2.59
N ILE A 55 13.32 -13.30 2.49
CA ILE A 55 13.99 -13.25 1.19
C ILE A 55 14.06 -14.67 0.60
N LYS A 56 13.47 -14.82 -0.59
CA LYS A 56 13.69 -15.99 -1.45
C LYS A 56 14.92 -15.74 -2.31
N VAL A 57 15.87 -16.66 -2.24
CA VAL A 57 17.18 -16.61 -2.87
C VAL A 57 17.21 -17.61 -4.02
N ASN A 58 17.72 -17.18 -5.17
CA ASN A 58 17.92 -18.00 -6.36
C ASN A 58 19.40 -17.96 -6.79
N GLU A 59 19.70 -18.53 -7.95
CA GLU A 59 21.04 -18.52 -8.53
C GLU A 59 21.56 -17.08 -8.75
N GLN A 60 20.69 -16.19 -9.24
CA GLN A 60 21.03 -14.79 -9.49
C GLN A 60 21.52 -14.06 -8.23
N PHE A 61 20.90 -14.29 -7.07
CA PHE A 61 21.38 -13.73 -5.80
C PHE A 61 22.77 -14.26 -5.45
N THR A 62 23.00 -15.56 -5.66
CA THR A 62 24.30 -16.19 -5.40
C THR A 62 25.38 -15.59 -6.30
N ASP A 63 25.06 -15.35 -7.57
CA ASP A 63 25.97 -14.70 -8.53
C ASP A 63 26.31 -13.27 -8.13
N LEU A 64 25.33 -12.50 -7.64
CA LEU A 64 25.57 -11.16 -7.11
C LEU A 64 26.50 -11.21 -5.89
N VAL A 65 26.26 -12.12 -4.94
CA VAL A 65 27.14 -12.28 -3.78
C VAL A 65 28.56 -12.63 -4.23
N ASN A 66 28.73 -13.59 -5.14
CA ASN A 66 30.03 -13.99 -5.67
C ASN A 66 30.76 -12.81 -6.34
N LYS A 67 30.06 -12.09 -7.21
CA LYS A 67 30.58 -10.93 -7.94
C LYS A 67 31.05 -9.84 -6.97
N TYR A 68 30.19 -9.41 -6.06
CA TYR A 68 30.50 -8.29 -5.18
C TYR A 68 31.49 -8.65 -4.07
N SER A 69 31.55 -9.92 -3.67
CA SER A 69 32.64 -10.43 -2.81
C SER A 69 34.00 -10.36 -3.51
N PHE A 70 34.04 -10.70 -4.80
CA PHE A 70 35.26 -10.54 -5.61
C PHE A 70 35.64 -9.07 -5.80
N GLU A 71 34.66 -8.19 -6.07
CA GLU A 71 34.93 -6.75 -6.24
C GLU A 71 35.45 -6.10 -4.96
N LEU A 72 34.92 -6.46 -3.78
CA LEU A 72 35.47 -6.03 -2.50
C LEU A 72 36.89 -6.54 -2.27
N ARG A 73 37.17 -7.81 -2.64
CA ARG A 73 38.52 -8.36 -2.57
C ARG A 73 39.50 -7.59 -3.45
N VAL A 74 39.09 -7.21 -4.66
CA VAL A 74 39.94 -6.41 -5.57
C VAL A 74 40.19 -5.01 -5.00
N ALA A 75 39.18 -4.40 -4.38
CA ALA A 75 39.30 -3.06 -3.81
C ALA A 75 40.25 -2.98 -2.61
N TYR A 76 40.19 -3.96 -1.70
CA TYR A 76 40.96 -3.94 -0.45
C TYR A 76 42.20 -4.85 -0.44
N GLY A 77 42.26 -5.87 -1.28
CA GLY A 77 43.42 -6.78 -1.37
C GLY A 77 43.77 -7.50 -0.06
N TYR A 78 44.80 -7.01 0.64
CA TYR A 78 45.26 -7.51 1.94
C TYR A 78 44.94 -6.56 3.11
N GLU A 79 44.24 -5.44 2.86
CA GLU A 79 43.86 -4.46 3.88
C GLU A 79 42.64 -4.92 4.69
N TRP A 80 42.77 -6.05 5.40
CA TRP A 80 41.64 -6.70 6.07
C TRP A 80 41.05 -5.83 7.20
N ASP A 81 41.89 -5.25 8.04
CA ASP A 81 41.42 -4.43 9.18
C ASP A 81 40.69 -3.18 8.71
N LYS A 82 41.17 -2.55 7.63
CA LYS A 82 40.49 -1.42 7.01
C LYS A 82 39.14 -1.82 6.41
N SER A 83 39.10 -2.97 5.72
CA SER A 83 37.84 -3.44 5.12
C SER A 83 36.76 -3.73 6.16
N LYS A 84 37.11 -4.18 7.37
CA LYS A 84 36.13 -4.40 8.45
C LYS A 84 35.46 -3.10 8.91
N VAL A 85 36.14 -1.96 8.82
CA VAL A 85 35.64 -0.66 9.26
C VAL A 85 34.89 0.06 8.14
N GLU A 86 35.39 -0.04 6.91
CA GLU A 86 34.94 0.80 5.79
C GLU A 86 33.97 0.09 4.82
N ALA A 87 33.87 -1.24 4.84
CA ALA A 87 33.11 -1.99 3.84
C ALA A 87 31.62 -1.60 3.75
N SER A 88 30.97 -1.28 4.88
CA SER A 88 29.56 -0.89 4.92
C SER A 88 29.23 0.39 4.15
N ASN A 89 30.23 1.26 3.92
CA ASN A 89 30.09 2.51 3.17
C ASN A 89 30.87 2.49 1.85
N HIS A 90 31.50 1.36 1.50
CA HIS A 90 32.30 1.27 0.29
C HIS A 90 31.41 1.29 -0.97
N PRO A 91 31.80 1.98 -2.06
CA PRO A 91 30.97 2.07 -3.27
C PRO A 91 30.49 0.72 -3.80
N LYS A 92 31.35 -0.31 -3.76
CA LYS A 92 30.99 -1.67 -4.21
C LYS A 92 29.96 -2.37 -3.34
N PHE A 93 29.91 -2.05 -2.04
CA PHE A 93 28.88 -2.56 -1.17
C PHE A 93 27.54 -1.84 -1.42
N LEU A 94 27.56 -0.53 -1.67
CA LEU A 94 26.35 0.22 -2.04
C LEU A 94 25.78 -0.23 -3.39
N GLU A 95 26.64 -0.45 -4.40
CA GLU A 95 26.25 -1.02 -5.69
C GLU A 95 25.60 -2.42 -5.54
N PHE A 96 26.10 -3.25 -4.63
CA PHE A 96 25.49 -4.54 -4.31
C PHE A 96 24.05 -4.38 -3.80
N LEU A 97 23.79 -3.43 -2.89
CA LEU A 97 22.45 -3.15 -2.38
C LEU A 97 21.50 -2.65 -3.48
N ASP A 98 21.99 -1.78 -4.37
CA ASP A 98 21.21 -1.27 -5.49
C ASP A 98 20.84 -2.38 -6.48
N GLU A 99 21.76 -3.28 -6.81
CA GLU A 99 21.47 -4.44 -7.65
C GLU A 99 20.50 -5.41 -6.96
N LEU A 100 20.61 -5.64 -5.65
CA LEU A 100 19.62 -6.43 -4.92
C LEU A 100 18.22 -5.81 -4.98
N LYS A 101 18.11 -4.48 -4.86
CA LYS A 101 16.85 -3.75 -4.97
C LYS A 101 16.26 -3.81 -6.38
N LYS A 102 17.09 -3.59 -7.40
CA LYS A 102 16.71 -3.64 -8.82
C LYS A 102 16.17 -5.02 -9.22
N ASN A 103 16.77 -6.08 -8.67
CA ASN A 103 16.35 -7.46 -8.92
C ASN A 103 15.24 -7.95 -7.95
N GLY A 104 14.64 -7.04 -7.17
CA GLY A 104 13.46 -7.33 -6.35
C GLY A 104 13.72 -8.15 -5.08
N PHE A 105 14.98 -8.35 -4.68
CA PHE A 105 15.33 -9.04 -3.43
C PHE A 105 15.06 -8.16 -2.19
N LEU A 106 15.13 -6.83 -2.35
CA LEU A 106 14.85 -5.87 -1.29
C LEU A 106 13.50 -5.19 -1.55
N PHE A 107 12.48 -5.61 -0.79
CA PHE A 107 11.16 -5.00 -0.84
C PHE A 107 11.21 -3.56 -0.29
N GLN A 108 10.46 -2.67 -0.92
CA GLN A 108 10.23 -1.33 -0.40
C GLN A 108 9.62 -1.40 1.02
N PRO A 109 10.03 -0.55 1.98
CA PRO A 109 9.50 -0.53 3.35
C PRO A 109 7.96 -0.47 3.41
N GLU A 110 7.32 0.13 2.41
CA GLU A 110 5.86 0.19 2.26
C GLU A 110 5.20 -1.19 2.08
N ILE A 111 5.87 -2.14 1.42
CA ILE A 111 5.36 -3.50 1.20
C ILE A 111 5.43 -4.33 2.49
N LYS A 112 6.45 -4.11 3.34
CA LYS A 112 6.54 -4.75 4.67
C LYS A 112 5.37 -4.36 5.60
N LYS A 113 4.74 -3.20 5.41
CA LYS A 113 3.52 -2.80 6.15
C LYS A 113 2.28 -3.56 5.69
N LEU A 114 2.25 -4.04 4.44
CA LEU A 114 1.11 -4.73 3.83
C LEU A 114 1.25 -6.27 3.87
N ALA A 115 2.48 -6.79 3.83
CA ALA A 115 2.77 -8.22 3.78
C ALA A 115 2.23 -9.04 4.97
N PRO A 116 2.25 -8.56 6.23
CA PRO A 116 1.67 -9.28 7.38
C PRO A 116 0.16 -9.45 7.28
N HIS A 117 -0.53 -8.50 6.64
CA HIS A 117 -1.98 -8.58 6.40
C HIS A 117 -2.34 -9.53 5.25
N LEU A 118 -1.37 -9.84 4.38
CA LEU A 118 -1.50 -10.78 3.27
C LEU A 118 -1.01 -12.20 3.63
N ALA A 119 -0.21 -12.37 4.68
CA ALA A 119 0.38 -13.65 5.05
C ALA A 119 -0.56 -14.50 5.92
N GLN A 120 -0.77 -15.76 5.51
CA GLN A 120 -1.57 -16.81 6.17
C GLN A 120 -1.30 -17.06 7.67
N VAL A 121 -0.25 -16.49 8.26
CA VAL A 121 0.17 -16.70 9.67
C VAL A 121 -0.93 -16.30 10.67
N SER A 122 -1.84 -15.41 10.28
CA SER A 122 -3.01 -15.05 11.08
C SER A 122 -4.06 -16.17 11.19
N ARG A 123 -4.04 -17.20 10.33
CA ARG A 123 -5.02 -18.31 10.30
C ARG A 123 -4.65 -19.48 11.21
N THR A 124 -3.39 -19.60 11.62
CA THR A 124 -2.85 -20.76 12.36
C THR A 124 -2.22 -20.36 13.70
N SER A 125 -2.50 -19.15 14.21
CA SER A 125 -2.07 -18.78 15.55
C SER A 125 -2.65 -19.75 16.59
N ARG A 126 -1.97 -19.92 17.73
CA ARG A 126 -2.39 -20.87 18.77
C ARG A 126 -3.82 -20.64 19.27
N ASP A 127 -4.30 -19.40 19.18
CA ASP A 127 -5.66 -19.00 19.57
C ASP A 127 -6.68 -19.00 18.43
N SER A 128 -6.25 -19.29 17.19
CA SER A 128 -7.11 -19.39 16.01
C SER A 128 -7.94 -20.69 15.97
N PHE A 129 -9.00 -20.71 15.16
CA PHE A 129 -9.86 -21.88 14.94
C PHE A 129 -9.05 -23.14 14.55
N PHE A 130 -8.03 -22.99 13.70
CA PHE A 130 -7.18 -24.11 13.27
C PHE A 130 -6.12 -24.49 14.30
N GLY A 131 -5.67 -23.57 15.15
CA GLY A 131 -4.69 -23.84 16.22
C GLY A 131 -5.22 -24.72 17.37
N LYS A 132 -6.54 -24.93 17.43
CA LYS A 132 -7.22 -25.78 18.43
C LYS A 132 -7.51 -27.20 17.93
N LEU A 133 -7.16 -27.53 16.68
CA LEU A 133 -7.36 -28.86 16.13
C LEU A 133 -6.21 -29.81 16.51
N PRO A 134 -6.49 -31.11 16.72
CA PRO A 134 -5.45 -32.11 16.93
C PRO A 134 -4.44 -32.16 15.77
N GLN A 135 -3.16 -32.41 16.08
CA GLN A 135 -2.05 -32.38 15.12
C GLN A 135 -2.25 -33.37 13.95
N ASP A 136 -2.84 -34.52 14.25
CA ASP A 136 -3.25 -35.60 13.35
C ASP A 136 -4.38 -35.19 12.38
N TYR A 137 -5.24 -34.26 12.79
CA TYR A 137 -6.26 -33.66 11.93
C TYR A 137 -5.69 -32.56 11.02
N LEU A 138 -4.64 -31.85 11.46
CA LEU A 138 -4.00 -30.77 10.70
C LEU A 138 -3.30 -31.27 9.44
N ASP A 139 -2.59 -32.39 9.50
CA ASP A 139 -1.89 -32.97 8.34
C ASP A 139 -2.87 -33.49 7.28
N THR A 140 -4.00 -34.05 7.72
CA THR A 140 -5.07 -34.51 6.83
C THR A 140 -5.79 -33.33 6.19
N LEU A 141 -6.09 -32.27 6.95
CA LEU A 141 -6.68 -31.02 6.43
C LEU A 141 -5.72 -30.23 5.54
N ALA A 142 -4.41 -30.23 5.81
CA ALA A 142 -3.41 -29.57 4.99
C ALA A 142 -3.43 -30.09 3.53
N ASN A 143 -3.64 -31.39 3.34
CA ASN A 143 -3.81 -32.00 2.02
C ASN A 143 -5.10 -31.58 1.29
N PHE A 144 -6.14 -31.15 2.02
CA PHE A 144 -7.38 -30.60 1.44
C PHE A 144 -7.38 -29.07 1.33
N LEU A 145 -6.46 -28.40 2.03
CA LEU A 145 -6.32 -26.93 2.08
C LEU A 145 -5.23 -26.40 1.16
N GLU A 146 -4.45 -27.27 0.50
CA GLU A 146 -3.70 -26.92 -0.70
C GLU A 146 -4.62 -26.90 -1.92
N PRO A 147 -4.94 -25.73 -2.50
CA PRO A 147 -5.08 -25.68 -3.93
C PRO A 147 -3.66 -25.46 -4.47
N GLN A 148 -3.01 -26.52 -4.96
CA GLN A 148 -1.86 -26.36 -5.85
C GLN A 148 -2.36 -25.78 -7.16
N LEU A 149 -2.65 -24.49 -7.15
CA LEU A 149 -2.95 -23.74 -8.35
C LEU A 149 -1.67 -23.77 -9.17
N SER A 150 -1.76 -24.33 -10.37
CA SER A 150 -0.66 -24.23 -11.33
C SER A 150 -0.28 -22.76 -11.54
N PHE A 151 0.86 -22.46 -12.16
CA PHE A 151 1.21 -21.08 -12.50
C PHE A 151 0.08 -20.37 -13.25
N HIS A 152 -0.64 -21.11 -14.10
CA HIS A 152 -1.80 -20.58 -14.81
C HIS A 152 -2.96 -20.24 -13.87
N ASP A 153 -3.30 -21.15 -12.95
CA ASP A 153 -4.41 -20.95 -12.01
C ASP A 153 -4.08 -19.91 -10.94
N SER A 154 -2.80 -19.76 -10.57
CA SER A 154 -2.31 -18.71 -9.68
C SER A 154 -2.38 -17.34 -10.36
N ALA A 155 -2.04 -17.26 -11.65
CA ALA A 155 -2.19 -16.03 -12.43
C ALA A 155 -3.68 -15.67 -12.64
N THR A 156 -4.53 -16.67 -12.89
CA THR A 156 -5.98 -16.48 -12.99
C THR A 156 -6.55 -15.99 -11.66
N LYS A 157 -6.18 -16.63 -10.54
CA LYS A 157 -6.60 -16.21 -9.21
C LYS A 157 -6.07 -14.82 -8.84
N MET A 158 -4.84 -14.48 -9.20
CA MET A 158 -4.32 -13.13 -8.99
C MET A 158 -5.06 -12.08 -9.83
N LYS A 159 -5.47 -12.42 -11.05
CA LYS A 159 -6.35 -11.56 -11.87
C LYS A 159 -7.75 -11.45 -11.27
N GLU A 160 -8.30 -12.54 -10.75
CA GLU A 160 -9.60 -12.54 -10.05
C GLU A 160 -9.53 -11.70 -8.76
N GLU A 161 -8.49 -11.86 -7.94
CA GLU A 161 -8.28 -11.06 -6.73
C GLU A 161 -8.04 -9.58 -7.06
N LEU A 162 -7.28 -9.26 -8.13
CA LEU A 162 -7.18 -7.89 -8.64
C LEU A 162 -8.53 -7.37 -9.11
N HIS A 163 -9.34 -8.19 -9.78
CA HIS A 163 -10.67 -7.82 -10.23
C HIS A 163 -11.63 -7.62 -9.06
N ILE A 164 -11.58 -8.46 -8.03
CA ILE A 164 -12.35 -8.33 -6.79
C ILE A 164 -11.91 -7.08 -6.02
N ALA A 165 -10.60 -6.83 -5.92
CA ALA A 165 -10.06 -5.64 -5.29
C ALA A 165 -10.47 -4.38 -6.07
N HIS A 166 -10.43 -4.41 -7.40
CA HIS A 166 -10.93 -3.32 -8.25
C HIS A 166 -12.44 -3.12 -8.07
N ALA A 167 -13.23 -4.18 -8.10
CA ALA A 167 -14.68 -4.12 -7.90
C ALA A 167 -15.02 -3.57 -6.50
N PHE A 168 -14.31 -4.00 -5.46
CA PHE A 168 -14.44 -3.45 -4.12
C PHE A 168 -13.96 -1.99 -4.04
N TYR A 169 -12.89 -1.64 -4.74
CA TYR A 169 -12.43 -0.26 -4.81
C TYR A 169 -13.46 0.63 -5.52
N ASP A 170 -14.13 0.12 -6.53
CA ASP A 170 -15.21 0.81 -7.26
C ASP A 170 -16.49 0.93 -6.40
N THR A 171 -16.75 0.03 -5.44
CA THR A 171 -17.90 0.20 -4.52
C THR A 171 -17.65 1.28 -3.47
N ILE A 172 -16.40 1.48 -3.03
CA ILE A 172 -16.02 2.54 -2.07
C ILE A 172 -15.58 3.84 -2.75
N ARG A 173 -15.27 3.81 -4.06
CA ARG A 173 -14.91 5.00 -4.84
C ARG A 173 -16.19 5.68 -5.27
N LEU A 174 -16.47 6.81 -4.64
CA LEU A 174 -17.70 7.55 -4.90
C LEU A 174 -17.65 8.26 -6.27
N PHE A 175 -16.53 8.87 -6.61
CA PHE A 175 -16.35 9.52 -7.90
C PHE A 175 -14.88 9.58 -8.34
N SER A 176 -14.67 9.93 -9.60
CA SER A 176 -13.37 10.24 -10.18
C SER A 176 -13.46 11.29 -11.28
N TYR A 177 -12.33 11.91 -11.61
CA TYR A 177 -12.19 12.89 -12.67
C TYR A 177 -10.73 12.92 -13.12
N GLU A 178 -10.50 13.28 -14.38
CA GLU A 178 -9.17 13.54 -14.91
C GLU A 178 -8.83 15.03 -14.73
N GLU A 179 -7.67 15.35 -14.17
CA GLU A 179 -7.28 16.75 -13.94
C GLU A 179 -7.05 17.51 -15.25
N ASP A 180 -6.68 16.80 -16.31
CA ASP A 180 -6.46 17.38 -17.65
C ASP A 180 -7.77 17.80 -18.33
N ASP A 181 -8.90 17.22 -17.91
CA ASP A 181 -10.24 17.57 -18.39
C ASP A 181 -10.82 18.82 -17.69
N ILE A 182 -10.11 19.40 -16.73
CA ILE A 182 -10.55 20.64 -16.07
C ILE A 182 -10.49 21.80 -17.07
N ALA A 183 -11.68 22.26 -17.47
CA ALA A 183 -11.87 23.31 -18.46
C ALA A 183 -12.45 24.58 -17.83
N PHE A 184 -12.33 25.71 -18.54
CA PHE A 184 -13.02 26.95 -18.20
C PHE A 184 -13.99 27.31 -19.32
N SER A 185 -15.24 27.62 -18.96
CA SER A 185 -16.20 28.23 -19.87
C SER A 185 -16.77 29.51 -19.27
N GLN A 186 -17.23 30.43 -20.13
CA GLN A 186 -17.84 31.67 -19.66
C GLN A 186 -19.22 31.47 -19.01
N SER A 187 -19.93 30.37 -19.33
CA SER A 187 -21.26 30.10 -18.82
C SER A 187 -21.25 29.30 -17.52
N THR A 188 -20.33 28.34 -17.37
CA THR A 188 -20.23 27.44 -16.22
C THR A 188 -19.02 27.69 -15.32
N GLY A 189 -18.09 28.56 -15.73
CA GLY A 189 -16.85 28.79 -15.01
C GLY A 189 -15.85 27.65 -15.16
N THR A 190 -14.93 27.52 -14.20
CA THR A 190 -13.97 26.41 -14.15
C THR A 190 -14.68 25.14 -13.69
N HIS A 191 -14.65 24.07 -14.49
CA HIS A 191 -15.45 22.89 -14.25
C HIS A 191 -14.79 21.59 -14.75
N VAL A 192 -15.31 20.47 -14.24
CA VAL A 192 -14.95 19.12 -14.67
C VAL A 192 -16.16 18.18 -14.55
N VAL A 193 -16.24 17.21 -15.45
CA VAL A 193 -17.25 16.15 -15.39
C VAL A 193 -16.75 15.04 -14.47
N LEU A 194 -17.61 14.58 -13.56
CA LEU A 194 -17.30 13.45 -12.70
C LEU A 194 -17.75 12.14 -13.34
N THR A 195 -16.86 11.15 -13.31
CA THR A 195 -17.26 9.74 -13.40
C THR A 195 -17.76 9.32 -12.04
N THR A 196 -19.07 9.11 -11.91
CA THR A 196 -19.74 8.79 -10.64
C THR A 196 -20.21 7.34 -10.59
N TYR A 197 -20.13 6.76 -9.41
CA TYR A 197 -20.58 5.39 -9.14
C TYR A 197 -21.87 5.43 -8.32
N ASP A 198 -22.59 4.31 -8.25
CA ASP A 198 -23.93 4.28 -7.63
C ASP A 198 -23.92 4.69 -6.15
N SER A 199 -22.86 4.35 -5.41
CA SER A 199 -22.66 4.80 -4.03
C SER A 199 -22.69 6.33 -3.91
N PHE A 200 -22.14 7.07 -4.87
CA PHE A 200 -22.18 8.54 -4.87
C PHE A 200 -23.55 9.08 -5.25
N LYS A 201 -24.24 8.44 -6.19
CA LYS A 201 -25.59 8.83 -6.58
C LYS A 201 -26.56 8.68 -5.39
N ASN A 202 -26.43 7.56 -4.67
CA ASN A 202 -27.21 7.28 -3.46
C ASN A 202 -26.88 8.30 -2.36
N TRP A 203 -25.60 8.47 -2.02
CA TRP A 203 -25.14 9.49 -1.07
C TRP A 203 -25.69 10.88 -1.41
N PHE A 204 -25.52 11.34 -2.65
CA PHE A 204 -26.00 12.65 -3.10
C PHE A 204 -27.52 12.79 -2.97
N SER A 205 -28.27 11.71 -3.23
CA SER A 205 -29.73 11.71 -3.13
C SER A 205 -30.22 11.77 -1.68
N GLU A 206 -29.52 11.12 -0.75
CA GLU A 206 -29.88 11.03 0.66
C GLU A 206 -29.55 12.30 1.47
N LEU A 207 -28.67 13.17 0.95
CA LEU A 207 -28.33 14.42 1.61
C LEU A 207 -29.59 15.28 1.87
N PRO A 208 -29.79 15.80 3.10
CA PRO A 208 -30.91 16.66 3.43
C PRO A 208 -30.85 17.98 2.68
N LEU A 209 -32.02 18.46 2.23
CA LEU A 209 -32.14 19.75 1.57
C LEU A 209 -32.01 20.88 2.59
N ARG A 210 -31.27 21.92 2.21
CA ARG A 210 -31.16 23.19 2.94
C ARG A 210 -30.62 23.07 4.36
N GLU A 211 -29.89 21.99 4.64
CA GLU A 211 -29.16 21.80 5.89
C GLU A 211 -27.65 21.94 5.62
N ASN A 212 -26.94 22.54 6.58
CA ASN A 212 -25.49 22.64 6.52
C ASN A 212 -24.87 21.39 7.15
N ILE A 213 -24.06 20.69 6.36
CA ILE A 213 -23.39 19.45 6.76
C ILE A 213 -21.89 19.74 6.80
N PRO A 214 -21.23 19.66 7.97
CA PRO A 214 -19.80 19.95 8.05
C PRO A 214 -18.99 18.94 7.24
N LEU A 215 -18.15 19.41 6.32
CA LEU A 215 -17.25 18.57 5.53
C LEU A 215 -15.90 18.38 6.24
N ASN A 216 -15.35 19.48 6.74
CA ASN A 216 -14.12 19.56 7.52
C ASN A 216 -14.13 20.89 8.32
N PRO A 217 -13.07 21.24 9.08
CA PRO A 217 -13.05 22.48 9.87
C PRO A 217 -13.24 23.77 9.06
N ASP A 218 -12.90 23.74 7.76
CA ASP A 218 -12.88 24.92 6.90
C ASP A 218 -14.09 25.04 5.96
N TYR A 219 -14.77 23.92 5.67
CA TYR A 219 -15.82 23.85 4.66
C TYR A 219 -17.07 23.09 5.16
N GLY A 220 -18.23 23.58 4.74
CA GLY A 220 -19.53 22.92 4.86
C GLY A 220 -20.09 22.55 3.49
N MET A 221 -20.95 21.54 3.46
CA MET A 221 -21.77 21.14 2.33
C MET A 221 -23.21 21.59 2.56
N TYR A 222 -23.85 22.05 1.50
CA TYR A 222 -25.22 22.53 1.55
C TYR A 222 -25.96 22.15 0.28
N LYS A 223 -26.95 21.26 0.40
CA LYS A 223 -27.77 20.86 -0.76
C LYS A 223 -28.84 21.92 -1.01
N VAL A 224 -28.64 22.70 -2.07
CA VAL A 224 -29.47 23.85 -2.44
C VAL A 224 -30.84 23.38 -2.95
N ASN A 225 -30.83 22.34 -3.77
CA ASN A 225 -31.99 21.68 -4.36
C ASN A 225 -31.62 20.23 -4.70
N GLU A 226 -32.56 19.46 -5.25
CA GLU A 226 -32.37 18.04 -5.58
C GLU A 226 -31.19 17.75 -6.52
N ASN A 227 -30.76 18.73 -7.31
CA ASN A 227 -29.74 18.58 -8.34
C ASN A 227 -28.48 19.40 -8.05
N THR A 228 -28.39 20.12 -6.93
CA THR A 228 -27.28 21.04 -6.69
C THR A 228 -26.81 20.99 -5.25
N LEU A 229 -25.55 20.61 -5.08
CA LEU A 229 -24.81 20.66 -3.83
C LEU A 229 -23.78 21.78 -3.90
N ALA A 230 -23.74 22.66 -2.90
CA ALA A 230 -22.72 23.68 -2.75
C ALA A 230 -21.74 23.27 -1.64
N ILE A 231 -20.45 23.56 -1.82
CA ILE A 231 -19.40 23.31 -0.84
C ILE A 231 -18.58 24.59 -0.68
N ASN A 232 -18.65 25.21 0.49
CA ASN A 232 -17.96 26.46 0.80
C ASN A 232 -17.81 26.66 2.31
N SER A 233 -17.04 27.67 2.72
CA SER A 233 -16.83 28.02 4.14
C SER A 233 -17.97 28.86 4.74
N GLY A 234 -18.98 29.21 3.94
CA GLY A 234 -20.10 30.04 4.36
C GLY A 234 -20.78 30.77 3.20
N PRO A 235 -21.84 31.55 3.48
CA PRO A 235 -22.54 32.30 2.45
C PRO A 235 -21.60 33.25 1.69
N LYS A 236 -21.69 33.22 0.35
CA LYS A 236 -20.91 34.07 -0.58
C LYS A 236 -19.39 33.88 -0.53
N THR A 237 -18.87 32.82 0.10
CA THR A 237 -17.42 32.54 0.09
C THR A 237 -17.01 31.69 -1.13
N PRO A 238 -15.72 31.73 -1.53
CA PRO A 238 -15.18 30.83 -2.55
C PRO A 238 -15.45 29.37 -2.24
N GLY A 239 -15.83 28.60 -3.25
CA GLY A 239 -16.12 27.18 -3.12
C GLY A 239 -16.49 26.54 -4.44
N ILE A 240 -17.03 25.32 -4.38
CA ILE A 240 -17.47 24.55 -5.56
C ILE A 240 -18.96 24.24 -5.48
N GLN A 241 -19.54 23.90 -6.63
CA GLN A 241 -20.88 23.35 -6.76
C GLN A 241 -20.82 22.04 -7.54
N ILE A 242 -21.55 21.04 -7.07
CA ILE A 242 -21.78 19.78 -7.78
C ILE A 242 -23.21 19.83 -8.32
N GLN A 243 -23.34 19.77 -9.64
CA GLN A 243 -24.61 19.85 -10.34
C GLN A 243 -24.91 18.53 -11.04
N LYS A 244 -26.09 17.97 -10.78
CA LYS A 244 -26.62 16.79 -11.47
C LYS A 244 -27.37 17.24 -12.72
N MET A 245 -26.92 16.78 -13.89
CA MET A 245 -27.54 17.01 -15.19
C MET A 245 -27.87 15.65 -15.83
N GLY A 246 -29.11 15.20 -15.64
CA GLY A 246 -29.49 13.82 -15.99
C GLY A 246 -28.70 12.80 -15.16
N ASP A 247 -27.97 11.92 -15.84
CA ASP A 247 -27.08 10.94 -15.20
C ASP A 247 -25.65 11.45 -14.97
N THR A 248 -25.33 12.64 -15.46
CA THR A 248 -23.99 13.22 -15.37
C THR A 248 -23.89 14.16 -14.18
N PHE A 249 -22.74 14.18 -13.51
CA PHE A 249 -22.43 15.15 -12.46
C PHE A 249 -21.29 16.04 -12.92
N ILE A 250 -21.49 17.35 -12.78
CA ILE A 250 -20.49 18.36 -13.13
C ILE A 250 -20.12 19.11 -11.87
N VAL A 251 -18.83 19.24 -11.60
CA VAL A 251 -18.35 20.13 -10.54
C VAL A 251 -17.84 21.40 -11.17
N CYS A 252 -18.26 22.54 -10.64
CA CYS A 252 -17.79 23.85 -11.06
C CYS A 252 -17.39 24.70 -9.86
N ASN A 253 -16.40 25.56 -10.05
CA ASN A 253 -16.15 26.66 -9.12
C ASN A 253 -17.38 27.55 -9.04
N ASN A 254 -17.67 28.08 -7.86
CA ASN A 254 -18.67 29.14 -7.76
C ASN A 254 -18.11 30.47 -8.28
N LEU A 255 -19.01 31.43 -8.56
CA LEU A 255 -18.63 32.72 -9.12
C LEU A 255 -17.62 33.47 -8.23
N THR A 256 -17.73 33.36 -6.90
CA THR A 256 -16.79 33.98 -5.97
C THR A 256 -15.38 33.39 -6.13
N ALA A 257 -15.26 32.07 -6.29
CA ALA A 257 -13.99 31.38 -6.47
C ALA A 257 -13.31 31.75 -7.79
N ASP A 258 -14.06 31.77 -8.90
CA ASP A 258 -13.50 32.13 -10.21
C ASP A 258 -13.09 33.62 -10.29
N ASN A 259 -13.71 34.48 -9.48
CA ASN A 259 -13.40 35.92 -9.43
C ASN A 259 -12.35 36.29 -8.37
N ALA A 260 -12.09 35.44 -7.38
CA ALA A 260 -11.14 35.70 -6.29
C ALA A 260 -9.72 36.01 -6.78
N THR A 261 -9.35 35.47 -7.95
CA THR A 261 -8.02 35.57 -8.55
C THR A 261 -7.98 36.46 -9.79
N SER A 262 -9.04 37.21 -10.08
CA SER A 262 -9.25 38.02 -11.31
C SER A 262 -8.16 39.06 -11.66
N LYS A 263 -7.23 39.34 -10.73
CA LYS A 263 -6.10 40.28 -10.93
C LYS A 263 -4.80 39.61 -11.39
N MET A 264 -4.78 38.28 -11.51
CA MET A 264 -3.59 37.52 -11.92
C MET A 264 -3.41 37.48 -13.45
N PRO A 265 -2.18 37.27 -13.95
CA PRO A 265 -1.92 36.95 -15.35
C PRO A 265 -2.74 35.74 -15.83
N PRO A 266 -3.11 35.64 -17.12
CA PRO A 266 -4.01 34.60 -17.63
C PRO A 266 -3.59 33.15 -17.31
N ASP A 267 -2.31 32.84 -17.39
CA ASP A 267 -1.80 31.48 -17.12
C ASP A 267 -1.83 31.13 -15.63
N GLU A 268 -1.44 32.07 -14.78
CA GLU A 268 -1.53 31.94 -13.32
C GLU A 268 -2.98 31.88 -12.84
N LEU A 269 -3.88 32.64 -13.47
CA LEU A 269 -5.31 32.63 -13.23
C LEU A 269 -5.92 31.25 -13.52
N LYS A 270 -5.57 30.66 -14.67
CA LYS A 270 -6.03 29.32 -15.05
C LYS A 270 -5.54 28.26 -14.06
N LEU A 271 -4.26 28.33 -13.67
CA LEU A 271 -3.67 27.41 -12.72
C LEU A 271 -4.31 27.54 -11.32
N ALA A 272 -4.52 28.77 -10.83
CA ALA A 272 -5.12 29.00 -9.52
C ALA A 272 -6.58 28.50 -9.45
N ARG A 273 -7.36 28.73 -10.51
CA ARG A 273 -8.73 28.22 -10.62
C ARG A 273 -8.81 26.70 -10.64
N LYS A 274 -7.91 26.05 -11.41
CA LYS A 274 -7.76 24.58 -11.43
C LYS A 274 -7.38 24.05 -10.05
N SER A 275 -6.37 24.65 -9.42
CA SER A 275 -5.89 24.26 -8.10
C SER A 275 -6.98 24.35 -7.02
N HIS A 276 -7.84 25.36 -7.08
CA HIS A 276 -8.97 25.50 -6.13
C HIS A 276 -9.97 24.34 -6.27
N LEU A 277 -10.39 24.04 -7.50
CA LEU A 277 -11.32 22.95 -7.81
C LEU A 277 -10.76 21.60 -7.32
N VAL A 278 -9.49 21.31 -7.65
CA VAL A 278 -8.79 20.07 -7.25
C VAL A 278 -8.69 19.94 -5.73
N THR A 279 -8.37 21.03 -5.04
CA THR A 279 -8.22 21.04 -3.58
C THR A 279 -9.53 20.66 -2.89
N LEU A 280 -10.65 21.27 -3.31
CA LEU A 280 -11.96 20.99 -2.73
C LEU A 280 -12.49 19.60 -3.08
N LEU A 281 -12.26 19.13 -4.32
CA LEU A 281 -12.57 17.76 -4.70
C LEU A 281 -11.76 16.73 -3.91
N THR A 282 -10.50 17.03 -3.62
CA THR A 282 -9.63 16.17 -2.80
C THR A 282 -10.12 16.14 -1.35
N ALA A 283 -10.48 17.28 -0.77
CA ALA A 283 -11.07 17.36 0.56
C ALA A 283 -12.38 16.55 0.65
N LEU A 284 -13.25 16.71 -0.34
CA LEU A 284 -14.50 15.94 -0.43
C LEU A 284 -14.21 14.43 -0.50
N LYS A 285 -13.28 14.02 -1.37
CA LYS A 285 -12.89 12.62 -1.51
C LYS A 285 -12.36 12.03 -0.20
N GLN A 286 -11.53 12.78 0.53
CA GLN A 286 -10.98 12.34 1.82
C GLN A 286 -12.07 12.19 2.89
N THR A 287 -12.99 13.15 3.00
CA THR A 287 -14.07 13.09 3.98
C THR A 287 -14.98 11.90 3.71
N LEU A 288 -15.41 11.72 2.46
CA LEU A 288 -16.32 10.64 2.11
C LEU A 288 -15.67 9.24 2.20
N GLN A 289 -14.34 9.14 2.02
CA GLN A 289 -13.59 7.90 2.27
C GLN A 289 -13.35 7.63 3.77
N ALA A 290 -13.53 8.63 4.64
CA ALA A 290 -13.40 8.49 6.08
C ALA A 290 -14.72 8.09 6.77
N GLU A 291 -15.88 8.37 6.17
CA GLU A 291 -17.20 7.99 6.70
C GLU A 291 -17.38 6.47 6.91
N PRO A 292 -16.92 5.56 6.02
CA PRO A 292 -16.98 4.11 6.24
C PRO A 292 -16.25 3.65 7.51
N LYS A 293 -15.22 4.38 7.95
CA LYS A 293 -14.47 4.07 9.18
C LYS A 293 -15.26 4.40 10.46
N LYS A 294 -16.13 5.41 10.43
CA LYS A 294 -16.96 5.76 11.60
C LYS A 294 -18.06 4.73 11.83
N VAL A 295 -18.74 4.30 10.78
CA VAL A 295 -19.79 3.27 10.84
C VAL A 295 -19.25 1.94 11.39
N GLN A 296 -18.05 1.50 10.98
CA GLN A 296 -17.42 0.29 11.53
C GLN A 296 -16.96 0.42 12.99
N THR A 297 -16.73 1.65 13.48
CA THR A 297 -16.32 1.89 14.87
C THR A 297 -17.55 1.94 15.79
N GLU A 298 -18.66 2.50 15.31
CA GLU A 298 -19.94 2.55 16.03
C GLU A 298 -20.58 1.16 16.17
N ILE A 299 -20.49 0.31 15.14
CA ILE A 299 -20.96 -1.09 15.20
C ILE A 299 -20.17 -1.89 16.25
N LYS A 300 -18.85 -1.67 16.37
CA LYS A 300 -18.02 -2.32 17.40
C LYS A 300 -18.29 -1.83 18.83
N GLN A 301 -18.77 -0.60 18.99
CA GLN A 301 -19.13 -0.05 20.30
C GLN A 301 -20.51 -0.53 20.76
N GLN A 302 -21.48 -0.69 19.84
CA GLN A 302 -22.80 -1.24 20.16
C GLN A 302 -22.76 -2.74 20.53
N GLU A 303 -21.84 -3.53 19.96
CA GLU A 303 -21.63 -4.94 20.36
C GLU A 303 -20.99 -5.11 21.75
N GLN A 304 -20.32 -4.07 22.28
CA GLN A 304 -19.71 -4.11 23.62
C GLN A 304 -20.68 -3.70 24.75
N GLU A 305 -21.75 -2.95 24.45
CA GLU A 305 -22.76 -2.56 25.44
C GLU A 305 -23.87 -3.60 25.64
N SER A 306 -23.99 -4.62 24.78
CA SER A 306 -25.07 -5.62 24.82
C SER A 306 -24.76 -6.92 25.57
N VAL A 307 -23.70 -6.99 26.40
CA VAL A 307 -23.48 -8.16 27.27
C VAL A 307 -24.30 -8.01 28.56
N PRO A 308 -25.28 -8.89 28.84
CA PRO A 308 -26.11 -8.76 30.03
C PRO A 308 -25.28 -9.07 31.28
N LYS A 309 -25.30 -8.17 32.27
CA LYS A 309 -24.80 -8.44 33.62
C LYS A 309 -25.63 -9.56 34.24
N THR A 310 -25.03 -10.74 34.36
CA THR A 310 -25.59 -11.84 35.16
C THR A 310 -25.55 -11.42 36.63
N GLU A 311 -26.72 -11.20 37.22
CA GLU A 311 -26.87 -11.05 38.67
C GLU A 311 -26.60 -12.41 39.34
N GLU A 312 -25.56 -12.49 40.15
CA GLU A 312 -25.29 -13.65 41.01
C GLU A 312 -26.37 -13.74 42.10
N ILE A 313 -27.27 -14.72 41.96
CA ILE A 313 -28.18 -15.12 43.03
C ILE A 313 -27.38 -15.96 44.04
N CYS A 314 -27.03 -15.36 45.16
CA CYS A 314 -26.43 -16.03 46.30
C CYS A 314 -27.52 -16.85 47.03
N SER A 315 -27.43 -18.18 46.98
CA SER A 315 -28.29 -19.09 47.73
C SER A 315 -27.47 -19.66 48.91
N ILE A 316 -27.78 -19.22 50.13
CA ILE A 316 -27.21 -19.76 51.36
C ILE A 316 -28.04 -20.98 51.78
N GLN A 317 -27.37 -22.10 52.08
CA GLN A 317 -27.90 -23.25 52.82
C GLN A 317 -27.74 -23.04 54.32
#